data_AF-X1QB17-F1
#
_entry.id   AF-X1QB17-F1
#
_cell.length_a   1.000
_cell.length_b   1.000
_cell.length_c   1.000
_cell.angle_alpha   90.00
_cell.angle_beta   90.00
_cell.angle_gamma   90.00
#
_symmetry.space_group_name_H-M   'P 1'
#
loop_
_entity.id
_entity.type
_entity.pdbx_description
1 polymer ?
#
loop_
_entity_poly.entity_id
_entity_poly.type
_entity_poly.pdbx_seq_one_letter_code
_entity_poly.pdbx_strand_id
1 'polypeptide(L)'
;MEWLDREEEIVGLDAVMRGTVDEKTLRELLYEELGYEPTEGQLGAWQQAGQAKFEQLPQVGVAFERLEQVVAGQVWGYRPAYRDITTGRFISLDDVMAARRAAGLIR
;
A
#
# COMPACT_ATOMS: atom_id res chain seq x y z
N MET A 1 7.54 -1.33 13.01
CA MET A 1 6.09 -1.37 12.72
C MET A 1 5.57 0.06 12.69
N GLU A 2 5.64 0.83 13.80
CA GLU A 2 5.21 2.26 13.81
C GLU A 2 5.81 3.15 12.70
N TRP A 3 7.09 2.98 12.34
CA TRP A 3 7.69 3.72 11.22
C TRP A 3 6.99 3.44 9.90
N LEU A 4 6.61 2.19 9.62
CA LEU A 4 5.97 1.77 8.37
C LEU A 4 4.53 2.29 8.29
N ASP A 5 3.84 2.33 9.44
CA ASP A 5 2.49 2.91 9.55
C ASP A 5 2.50 4.43 9.34
N ARG A 6 3.55 5.13 9.83
CA ARG A 6 3.77 6.57 9.61
C ARG A 6 4.11 6.89 8.15
N GLU A 7 4.95 6.09 7.51
CA GLU A 7 5.25 6.25 6.08
C GLU A 7 4.02 5.95 5.20
N GLU A 8 3.17 4.98 5.57
CA GLU A 8 1.89 4.77 4.89
C GLU A 8 0.94 5.98 4.98
N GLU A 9 1.04 6.76 6.05
CA GLU A 9 0.26 7.98 6.28
C GLU A 9 0.80 9.19 5.48
N ILE A 10 2.12 9.27 5.28
CA ILE A 10 2.80 10.40 4.63
C ILE A 10 2.89 10.21 3.12
N VAL A 11 3.29 9.03 2.66
CA VAL A 11 3.54 8.77 1.24
C VAL A 11 2.38 8.03 0.57
N GLY A 12 1.41 7.56 1.37
CA GLY A 12 0.22 6.86 0.92
C GLY A 12 0.55 5.46 0.42
N LEU A 13 -0.43 4.57 0.50
CA LEU A 13 -0.37 3.24 -0.10
C LEU A 13 0.09 3.25 -1.58
N ASP A 14 -0.07 4.38 -2.28
CA ASP A 14 0.42 4.60 -3.65
C ASP A 14 1.95 4.48 -3.76
N ALA A 15 2.72 4.99 -2.81
CA ALA A 15 4.17 4.83 -2.74
C ALA A 15 4.59 3.38 -2.44
N VAL A 16 3.89 2.72 -1.50
CA VAL A 16 4.11 1.30 -1.19
C VAL A 16 3.80 0.43 -2.40
N MET A 17 2.72 0.73 -3.13
CA MET A 17 2.30 0.08 -4.36
C MET A 17 3.26 0.30 -5.53
N ARG A 18 3.71 1.55 -5.73
CA ARG A 18 4.71 1.87 -6.78
C ARG A 18 6.04 1.20 -6.47
N GLY A 19 6.45 1.17 -5.21
CA GLY A 19 7.71 0.53 -4.79
C GLY A 19 7.68 -1.00 -4.74
N THR A 20 6.50 -1.62 -4.61
CA THR A 20 6.36 -3.09 -4.78
C THR A 20 6.40 -3.52 -6.24
N VAL A 21 6.09 -2.63 -7.18
CA VAL A 21 6.05 -2.92 -8.63
C VAL A 21 7.30 -2.43 -9.36
N ASP A 22 7.94 -1.36 -8.88
CA ASP A 22 9.15 -0.76 -9.46
C ASP A 22 10.20 -0.45 -8.38
N GLU A 23 11.26 -1.26 -8.35
CA GLU A 23 12.39 -1.12 -7.43
C GLU A 23 13.10 0.24 -7.55
N LYS A 24 13.14 0.81 -8.76
CA LYS A 24 13.78 2.12 -8.97
C LYS A 24 13.00 3.23 -8.26
N THR A 25 11.68 3.24 -8.41
CA THR A 25 10.81 4.18 -7.69
C THR A 25 10.92 3.99 -6.17
N LEU A 26 11.01 2.74 -5.69
CA LEU A 26 11.21 2.46 -4.26
C LEU A 26 12.52 3.04 -3.73
N ARG A 27 13.60 2.89 -4.49
CA ARG A 27 14.95 3.38 -4.14
C ARG A 27 14.98 4.89 -4.07
N GLU A 28 14.41 5.58 -5.06
CA GLU A 28 14.30 7.05 -5.08
C GLU A 28 13.48 7.56 -3.88
N LEU A 29 12.35 6.92 -3.59
CA LEU A 29 11.46 7.30 -2.49
C LEU A 29 12.10 7.09 -1.11
N LEU A 30 12.73 5.94 -0.88
CA LEU A 30 13.45 5.68 0.36
C LEU A 30 14.70 6.56 0.50
N TYR A 31 15.37 6.92 -0.60
CA TYR A 31 16.47 7.87 -0.57
C TYR A 31 16.01 9.26 -0.12
N GLU A 32 14.88 9.74 -0.66
CA GLU A 32 14.29 11.02 -0.27
C GLU A 32 13.90 11.06 1.21
N GLU A 33 13.33 9.97 1.74
CA GLU A 33 12.89 9.90 3.15
C GLU A 33 14.04 9.64 4.14
N LEU A 34 14.95 8.73 3.80
CA LEU A 34 16.04 8.33 4.71
C LEU A 34 17.24 9.27 4.63
N GLY A 35 17.38 10.03 3.54
CA GLY A 35 18.53 10.89 3.26
C GLY A 35 19.81 10.13 2.91
N TYR A 36 19.72 8.82 2.65
CA TYR A 36 20.83 7.97 2.24
C TYR A 36 20.35 6.85 1.30
N GLU A 37 21.30 6.26 0.56
CA GLU A 37 21.02 5.16 -0.36
C GLU A 37 20.50 3.92 0.38
N PRO A 38 19.24 3.50 0.14
CA PRO A 38 18.66 2.36 0.82
C PRO A 38 19.41 1.07 0.43
N THR A 39 19.65 0.22 1.42
CA THR A 39 20.27 -1.09 1.19
C THR A 39 19.30 -2.06 0.53
N GLU A 40 19.81 -3.04 -0.21
CA GLU A 40 19.01 -4.15 -0.78
C GLU A 40 18.14 -4.85 0.27
N GLY A 41 18.63 -4.97 1.51
CA GLY A 41 17.86 -5.54 2.62
C GLY A 41 16.65 -4.67 3.02
N GLN A 42 16.78 -3.35 2.97
CA GLN A 42 15.68 -2.42 3.24
C GLN A 42 14.64 -2.43 2.11
N LEU A 43 15.11 -2.47 0.85
CA LEU A 43 14.25 -2.61 -0.33
C LEU A 43 13.43 -3.92 -0.27
N GLY A 44 14.11 -5.05 0.02
CA GLY A 44 13.47 -6.35 0.16
C GLY A 44 12.48 -6.41 1.33
N ALA A 45 12.83 -5.83 2.48
CA ALA A 45 11.92 -5.77 3.63
C ALA A 45 10.65 -4.96 3.33
N TRP A 46 10.77 -3.87 2.57
CA TRP A 46 9.63 -3.07 2.14
C TRP A 46 8.71 -3.84 1.19
N GLN A 47 9.29 -4.50 0.18
CA GLN A 47 8.52 -5.32 -0.76
C GLN A 47 7.78 -6.45 -0.04
N GLN A 48 8.45 -7.14 0.90
CA GLN A 48 7.83 -8.18 1.71
C GLN A 48 6.70 -7.64 2.60
N ALA A 49 6.88 -6.46 3.21
CA ALA A 49 5.85 -5.83 4.01
C ALA A 49 4.61 -5.47 3.17
N GLY A 50 4.82 -4.92 1.97
CA GLY A 50 3.75 -4.66 1.01
C GLY A 50 3.00 -5.93 0.60
N GLN A 51 3.73 -6.98 0.23
CA GLN A 51 3.14 -8.26 -0.17
C GLN A 51 2.35 -8.93 0.97
N ALA A 52 2.92 -8.98 2.18
CA ALA A 52 2.25 -9.50 3.36
C ALA A 52 0.96 -8.72 3.69
N LYS A 53 0.95 -7.40 3.45
CA LYS A 53 -0.27 -6.60 3.62
C LYS A 53 -1.37 -7.05 2.66
N PHE A 54 -1.07 -7.26 1.38
CA PHE A 54 -2.07 -7.70 0.39
C PHE A 54 -2.58 -9.13 0.63
N GLU A 55 -1.72 -10.04 1.07
CA GLU A 55 -2.12 -11.41 1.42
C GLU A 55 -3.05 -11.48 2.64
N GLN A 56 -2.99 -10.48 3.53
CA GLN A 56 -3.82 -10.41 4.72
C GLN A 56 -5.19 -9.77 4.50
N LEU A 57 -5.37 -8.91 3.48
CA LEU A 57 -6.63 -8.19 3.25
C LEU A 57 -7.87 -9.10 3.12
N PRO A 58 -7.82 -10.24 2.40
CA PRO A 58 -8.97 -11.13 2.31
C PRO A 58 -9.42 -11.69 3.66
N GLN A 59 -8.50 -11.82 4.63
CA GLN A 59 -8.80 -12.34 5.97
C GLN A 59 -9.69 -11.38 6.78
N VAL A 60 -9.68 -10.09 6.43
CA VAL A 60 -10.54 -9.05 7.03
C VAL A 60 -11.70 -8.65 6.12
N GLY A 61 -11.99 -9.47 5.10
CA GLY A 61 -13.09 -9.20 4.17
C GLY A 61 -12.83 -8.03 3.23
N VAL A 62 -11.56 -7.70 2.96
CA VAL A 62 -11.17 -6.59 2.09
C VAL A 62 -10.47 -7.13 0.84
N ALA A 63 -10.88 -6.63 -0.32
CA ALA A 63 -10.18 -6.80 -1.58
C ALA A 63 -9.44 -5.51 -1.93
N PHE A 64 -8.26 -5.67 -2.52
CA PHE A 64 -7.51 -4.58 -3.10
C PHE A 64 -7.75 -4.54 -4.61
N GLU A 65 -8.04 -3.36 -5.14
CA GLU A 65 -8.23 -3.13 -6.57
C GLU A 65 -7.36 -1.96 -7.03
N ARG A 66 -6.87 -2.06 -8.27
CA ARG A 66 -6.14 -0.97 -8.92
C ARG A 66 -7.06 -0.34 -9.97
N LEU A 67 -7.59 0.85 -9.66
CA LEU A 67 -8.50 1.56 -10.55
C LEU A 67 -7.73 2.37 -11.59
N GLU A 68 -8.14 2.26 -12.85
CA GLU A 68 -7.60 3.07 -13.93
C GLU A 68 -8.11 4.51 -13.82
N GLN A 69 -7.17 5.45 -13.78
CA GLN A 69 -7.49 6.87 -13.84
C GLN A 69 -7.53 7.30 -15.31
N VAL A 70 -8.74 7.42 -15.84
CA VAL A 70 -8.97 7.83 -17.23
C VAL A 70 -9.24 9.33 -17.30
N VAL A 71 -8.47 10.07 -18.09
CA VAL A 71 -8.66 11.49 -18.37
C VAL A 71 -8.79 11.65 -19.88
N ALA A 72 -9.90 12.26 -20.35
CA ALA A 72 -10.19 12.46 -21.77
C ALA A 72 -10.11 11.18 -22.64
N GLY A 73 -10.46 10.02 -22.08
CA GLY A 73 -10.43 8.73 -22.78
C GLY A 73 -9.06 8.05 -22.84
N GLN A 74 -8.04 8.61 -22.19
CA GLN A 74 -6.71 8.00 -22.05
C GLN A 74 -6.44 7.61 -20.60
N VAL A 75 -5.85 6.42 -20.40
CA VAL A 75 -5.38 5.98 -19.07
C VAL A 75 -4.15 6.81 -18.71
N TRP A 76 -4.30 7.65 -17.69
CA TRP A 76 -3.28 8.56 -17.20
C TRP A 76 -2.47 7.96 -16.05
N GLY A 77 -3.06 6.99 -15.36
CA GLY A 77 -2.42 6.32 -14.24
C GLY A 77 -3.35 5.34 -13.56
N TYR A 78 -2.92 4.90 -12.39
CA TYR A 78 -3.65 3.97 -11.55
C TYR A 78 -3.81 4.55 -10.15
N ARG A 79 -4.92 4.23 -9.50
CA ARG A 79 -5.15 4.55 -8.09
C ARG A 79 -5.46 3.29 -7.30
N PRO A 80 -4.90 3.13 -6.10
CA PRO A 80 -5.30 2.07 -5.20
C PRO A 80 -6.72 2.31 -4.70
N ALA A 81 -7.50 1.23 -4.59
CA ALA A 81 -8.82 1.23 -3.99
C ALA A 81 -9.02 -0.03 -3.13
N TYR A 82 -9.84 0.10 -2.10
CA TYR A 82 -10.24 -1.02 -1.25
C TYR A 82 -11.72 -1.26 -1.39
N ARG A 83 -12.09 -2.53 -1.44
CA ARG A 83 -13.47 -2.96 -1.53
C ARG A 83 -13.78 -3.96 -0.43
N ASP A 84 -14.89 -3.75 0.26
CA ASP A 84 -15.47 -4.76 1.13
C ASP A 84 -15.99 -5.92 0.26
N ILE A 85 -15.48 -7.13 0.48
CA ILE A 85 -15.83 -8.34 -0.27
C ILE A 85 -17.29 -8.73 -0.05
N THR A 86 -17.84 -8.43 1.13
CA THR A 86 -19.21 -8.78 1.52
C THR A 86 -20.23 -7.83 0.89
N THR A 87 -19.97 -6.53 0.95
CA THR A 87 -20.94 -5.52 0.49
C THR A 87 -20.65 -4.99 -0.91
N GLY A 88 -19.46 -5.26 -1.46
CA GLY A 88 -19.01 -4.75 -2.76
C GLY A 88 -18.74 -3.24 -2.78
N ARG A 89 -18.78 -2.56 -1.62
CA ARG A 89 -18.60 -1.11 -1.52
C ARG A 89 -17.12 -0.75 -1.44
N PHE A 90 -16.76 0.39 -2.03
CA PHE A 90 -15.46 0.99 -1.77
C PHE A 90 -15.41 1.49 -0.34
N ILE A 91 -14.30 1.20 0.35
CA ILE A 91 -14.07 1.57 1.74
C ILE A 91 -12.79 2.39 1.86
N SER A 92 -12.71 3.21 2.90
CA SER A 92 -11.55 4.05 3.14
C SER A 92 -10.36 3.24 3.66
N LEU A 93 -9.16 3.80 3.56
CA LEU A 93 -7.97 3.20 4.19
C LEU A 93 -8.16 3.08 5.72
N ASP A 94 -8.81 4.06 6.34
CA ASP A 94 -9.09 4.05 7.79
C ASP A 94 -9.95 2.85 8.19
N ASP A 95 -10.97 2.53 7.40
CA ASP A 95 -11.82 1.36 7.63
C ASP A 95 -11.03 0.05 7.51
N VAL A 96 -10.12 -0.03 6.53
CA VAL A 96 -9.23 -1.18 6.35
C VAL A 96 -8.30 -1.34 7.55
N MET A 97 -7.69 -0.25 8.02
CA MET A 97 -6.80 -0.27 9.17
C MET A 97 -7.54 -0.61 10.45
N ALA A 98 -8.77 -0.11 10.63
CA ALA A 98 -9.64 -0.48 11.75
C ALA A 98 -9.98 -1.98 11.72
N ALA A 99 -10.32 -2.54 10.56
CA ALA A 99 -10.60 -3.96 10.39
C ALA A 99 -9.37 -4.84 10.71
N ARG A 100 -8.18 -4.43 10.25
CA ARG A 100 -6.91 -5.14 10.55
C ARG A 100 -6.56 -5.11 12.04
N ARG A 101 -6.80 -3.98 12.74
CA ARG A 101 -6.65 -3.89 14.21
C ARG A 101 -7.64 -4.80 14.93
N ALA A 102 -8.91 -4.78 14.54
CA ALA A 102 -9.95 -5.62 15.13
C ALA A 102 -9.65 -7.12 14.96
N ALA A 103 -9.02 -7.51 13.86
CA ALA A 103 -8.57 -8.86 13.59
C ALA A 103 -7.22 -9.24 14.25
N GLY A 104 -6.56 -8.30 14.94
CA GLY A 104 -5.26 -8.53 15.60
C GLY A 104 -4.09 -8.71 14.63
N LEU A 105 -4.23 -8.29 13.38
CA LEU A 105 -3.19 -8.39 12.35
C LEU A 105 -2.13 -7.29 12.46
N ILE A 106 -2.51 -6.16 13.08
CA ILE A 106 -1.63 -5.04 13.39
C ILE A 106 -1.95 -4.57 14.82
N ARG A 107 -0.95 -4.03 15.51
CA ARG A 107 -1.07 -3.56 16.90
C ARG A 107 -1.50 -2.10 16.97
#